data_AF-A0A9E5MYF3-F1
#
_entry.id   AF-A0A9E5MYF3-F1
#
_cell.length_a   1.000
_cell.length_b   1.000
_cell.length_c   1.000
_cell.angle_alpha   90.00
_cell.angle_beta   90.00
_cell.angle_gamma   90.00
#
_symmetry.space_group_name_H-M   'P 1'
#
loop_
_entity.id
_entity.type
_entity.pdbx_description
1 polymer ?
#
loop_
_entity_poly.entity_id
_entity_poly.type
_entity_poly.pdbx_seq_one_letter_code
_entity_poly.pdbx_strand_id
1 'polypeptide(L)'
;MLHELNTNSSIKPLTVQFVPLKVITEGATWGNWARKYPPQGNGIPLLYVIRADGQMLYGQSGSKSGQELGQFMADHLRQAGRLFNDRELQLLEATLSAAREHLEKKDKSQAVRKIASLSKLGTVGELQSYSRLALEADELASQFTDEGLQQIEEAATQLDAPETQFDAALALADAKLVYAAIPAVDKSLKAVYRSAARDPAKKEALAQAEAIQRALARKKLRGGDKLAVKDLHRVIERYPQTPAARLAAEKIAEITGQPVADVAAAVGQNAATAEEGEFRTWTDATGEHRIEAKLIATKQGWVQLETSAGKKISLPIKKLSQADQDLLAR
;
A
#
# COMPACT_ATOMS: atom_id res chain seq x y z
N MET A 1 47.41 -24.20 3.98
CA MET A 1 46.13 -23.47 3.80
C MET A 1 45.78 -23.08 2.36
N LEU A 2 46.30 -22.00 1.74
CA LEU A 2 45.80 -21.56 0.41
C LEU A 2 45.96 -22.63 -0.69
N HIS A 3 47.09 -23.35 -0.66
CA HIS A 3 47.30 -24.52 -1.51
C HIS A 3 46.27 -25.63 -1.24
N GLU A 4 46.00 -25.95 0.04
CA GLU A 4 45.01 -26.95 0.44
C GLU A 4 43.59 -26.59 0.01
N LEU A 5 43.19 -25.32 0.05
CA LEU A 5 41.88 -24.89 -0.47
C LEU A 5 41.72 -25.27 -1.95
N ASN A 6 42.80 -25.24 -2.73
CA ASN A 6 42.77 -25.56 -4.16
C ASN A 6 42.95 -27.06 -4.45
N THR A 7 43.67 -27.80 -3.61
CA THR A 7 44.09 -29.18 -3.92
C THR A 7 43.41 -30.26 -3.09
N ASN A 8 42.89 -29.93 -1.91
CA ASN A 8 42.31 -30.92 -1.01
C ASN A 8 40.84 -31.22 -1.39
N SER A 9 40.62 -32.42 -1.94
CA SER A 9 39.30 -32.87 -2.38
C SER A 9 38.27 -32.99 -1.26
N SER A 10 38.70 -33.24 -0.01
CA SER A 10 37.78 -33.45 1.12
C SER A 10 37.10 -32.17 1.59
N ILE A 11 37.73 -31.00 1.37
CA ILE A 11 37.17 -29.68 1.74
C ILE A 11 36.65 -28.90 0.53
N LYS A 12 36.71 -29.48 -0.67
CA LYS A 12 36.24 -28.85 -1.91
C LYS A 12 34.77 -28.40 -1.85
N PRO A 13 33.82 -29.17 -1.28
CA PRO A 13 32.43 -28.72 -1.15
C PRO A 13 32.26 -27.47 -0.28
N LEU A 14 33.15 -27.27 0.70
CA LEU A 14 33.17 -26.07 1.52
C LEU A 14 33.85 -24.92 0.75
N THR A 15 34.96 -25.19 0.09
CA THR A 15 35.76 -24.17 -0.60
C THR A 15 34.98 -23.42 -1.67
N VAL A 16 34.09 -24.09 -2.40
CA VAL A 16 33.24 -23.42 -3.41
C VAL A 16 32.26 -22.40 -2.81
N GLN A 17 32.05 -22.43 -1.49
CA GLN A 17 31.19 -21.48 -0.76
C GLN A 17 31.98 -20.29 -0.20
N PHE A 18 33.30 -20.26 -0.37
CA PHE A 18 34.16 -19.17 0.06
C PHE A 18 34.86 -18.53 -1.14
N VAL A 19 35.12 -17.22 -1.04
CA VAL A 19 35.98 -16.51 -1.98
C VAL A 19 37.34 -16.31 -1.31
N PRO A 20 38.36 -17.12 -1.62
CA PRO A 20 39.67 -16.98 -1.01
C PRO A 20 40.37 -15.73 -1.52
N LEU A 21 40.71 -14.82 -0.60
CA LEU A 21 41.46 -13.60 -0.90
C LEU A 21 42.81 -13.64 -0.19
N LYS A 22 43.88 -13.32 -0.93
CA LYS A 22 45.23 -13.13 -0.37
C LYS A 22 45.50 -11.64 -0.24
N VAL A 23 45.69 -11.17 0.99
CA VAL A 23 46.12 -9.79 1.27
C VAL A 23 47.61 -9.81 1.62
N ILE A 24 48.39 -8.94 0.98
CA ILE A 24 49.81 -8.74 1.31
C ILE A 24 49.86 -7.75 2.47
N THR A 25 50.60 -8.09 3.53
CA THR A 25 50.71 -7.30 4.77
C THR A 25 51.63 -6.08 4.65
N GLU A 26 52.12 -5.79 3.46
CA GLU A 26 52.98 -4.65 3.15
C GLU A 26 52.16 -3.57 2.41
N GLY A 27 52.34 -2.30 2.81
CA GLY A 27 51.73 -1.15 2.15
C GLY A 27 50.38 -0.67 2.72
N ALA A 28 49.83 0.37 2.10
CA ALA A 28 48.66 1.10 2.60
C ALA A 28 47.37 0.26 2.62
N THR A 29 47.23 -0.70 1.70
CA THR A 29 46.07 -1.60 1.63
C THR A 29 45.93 -2.43 2.90
N TRP A 30 47.03 -2.97 3.43
CA TRP A 30 47.04 -3.68 4.70
C TRP A 30 46.67 -2.78 5.87
N GLY A 31 47.26 -1.58 5.94
CA GLY A 31 46.96 -0.63 7.02
C GLY A 31 45.47 -0.26 7.09
N ASN A 32 44.83 -0.05 5.94
CA ASN A 32 43.39 0.19 5.86
C ASN A 32 42.58 -1.05 6.26
N TRP A 33 42.99 -2.24 5.80
CA TRP A 33 42.33 -3.50 6.14
C TRP A 33 42.40 -3.80 7.64
N ALA A 34 43.59 -3.78 8.24
CA ALA A 34 43.80 -4.08 9.64
C ALA A 34 43.12 -3.05 10.57
N ARG A 35 43.02 -1.79 10.14
CA ARG A 35 42.22 -0.78 10.85
C ARG A 35 40.73 -1.08 10.82
N LYS A 36 40.21 -1.52 9.67
CA LYS A 36 38.80 -1.91 9.51
C LYS A 36 38.47 -3.23 10.21
N TYR A 37 39.41 -4.18 10.20
CA TYR A 37 39.28 -5.53 10.72
C TYR A 37 40.47 -5.86 11.63
N PRO A 38 40.46 -5.37 12.89
CA PRO A 38 41.57 -5.59 13.82
C PRO A 38 41.75 -7.08 14.12
N PRO A 39 42.90 -7.68 13.76
CA PRO A 39 43.17 -9.07 14.08
C PRO A 39 43.55 -9.26 15.54
N GLN A 40 43.35 -10.47 16.05
CA GLN A 40 43.91 -10.91 17.32
C GLN A 40 45.26 -11.61 17.09
N GLY A 41 46.28 -11.15 17.79
CA GLY A 41 47.65 -11.64 17.64
C GLY A 41 48.45 -10.90 16.56
N ASN A 42 49.77 -11.05 16.63
CA ASN A 42 50.72 -10.31 15.79
C ASN A 42 51.48 -11.20 14.78
N GLY A 43 51.17 -12.51 14.75
CA GLY A 43 51.85 -13.48 13.91
C GLY A 43 51.29 -13.59 12.49
N ILE A 44 52.16 -13.85 11.52
CA ILE A 44 51.79 -14.19 10.14
C ILE A 44 51.87 -15.73 9.99
N PRO A 45 50.90 -16.40 9.34
CA PRO A 45 49.76 -15.84 8.61
C PRO A 45 48.62 -15.34 9.51
N LEU A 46 47.94 -14.29 9.06
CA LEU A 46 46.67 -13.82 9.64
C LEU A 46 45.52 -14.38 8.81
N LEU A 47 44.58 -15.05 9.47
CA LEU A 47 43.40 -15.64 8.85
C LEU A 47 42.17 -14.82 9.22
N TYR A 48 41.41 -14.44 8.19
CA TYR A 48 40.15 -13.72 8.32
C TYR A 48 39.00 -14.54 7.73
N VAL A 49 37.83 -14.42 8.35
CA VAL A 49 36.55 -14.78 7.73
C VAL A 49 35.64 -13.56 7.80
N ILE A 50 35.32 -13.02 6.63
CA ILE A 50 34.44 -11.87 6.46
C ILE A 50 33.16 -12.35 5.79
N ARG A 51 32.02 -12.03 6.39
CA ARG A 51 30.69 -12.33 5.83
C ARG A 51 30.32 -11.32 4.73
N ALA A 52 29.32 -11.65 3.91
CA ALA A 52 28.92 -10.85 2.75
C ALA A 52 28.45 -9.41 3.08
N ASP A 53 27.98 -9.17 4.30
CA ASP A 53 27.64 -7.84 4.83
C ASP A 53 28.86 -7.05 5.34
N GLY A 54 30.05 -7.66 5.29
CA GLY A 54 31.29 -7.09 5.75
C GLY A 54 31.57 -7.31 7.23
N GLN A 55 30.75 -8.08 7.96
CA GLN A 55 31.03 -8.43 9.35
C GLN A 55 32.24 -9.39 9.41
N MET A 56 33.20 -9.08 10.29
CA MET A 56 34.29 -10.00 10.61
C MET A 56 33.80 -11.07 11.58
N LEU A 57 33.73 -12.31 11.11
CA LEU A 57 33.40 -13.47 11.94
C LEU A 57 34.64 -14.05 12.62
N TYR A 58 35.81 -13.91 11.98
CA TYR A 58 37.09 -14.37 12.48
C TYR A 58 38.23 -13.47 11.99
N GLY A 59 39.24 -13.28 12.84
CA GLY A 59 40.45 -12.52 12.54
C GLY A 59 41.51 -12.82 13.57
N GLN A 60 42.36 -13.84 13.34
CA GLN A 60 43.43 -14.21 14.27
C GLN A 60 44.70 -14.68 13.54
N SER A 61 45.84 -14.61 14.23
CA SER A 61 47.10 -15.20 13.77
C SER A 61 47.11 -16.72 13.89
N GLY A 62 47.65 -17.38 12.88
CA GLY A 62 47.82 -18.84 12.83
C GLY A 62 47.35 -19.45 11.52
N SER A 63 47.84 -20.65 11.22
CA SER A 63 47.38 -21.44 10.08
C SER A 63 46.42 -22.54 10.53
N LYS A 64 45.38 -22.80 9.74
CA LYS A 64 44.54 -23.99 9.81
C LYS A 64 44.93 -24.96 8.69
N SER A 65 44.95 -26.26 8.95
CA SER A 65 45.25 -27.29 7.94
C SER A 65 44.46 -28.57 8.17
N GLY A 66 44.33 -29.40 7.13
CA GLY A 66 43.72 -30.72 7.21
C GLY A 66 42.28 -30.68 7.73
N GLN A 67 41.96 -31.55 8.71
CA GLN A 67 40.62 -31.63 9.30
C GLN A 67 40.22 -30.35 10.04
N GLU A 68 41.18 -29.68 10.69
CA GLU A 68 40.93 -28.43 11.41
C GLU A 68 40.45 -27.32 10.48
N LEU A 69 41.02 -27.25 9.27
CA LEU A 69 40.57 -26.32 8.24
C LEU A 69 39.14 -26.62 7.78
N GLY A 70 38.80 -27.89 7.57
CA GLY A 70 37.44 -28.30 7.19
C GLY A 70 36.42 -27.93 8.26
N GLN A 71 36.70 -28.24 9.53
CA GLN A 71 35.83 -27.89 10.66
C GLN A 71 35.67 -26.37 10.79
N PHE A 72 36.80 -25.65 10.73
CA PHE A 72 36.81 -24.18 10.77
C PHE A 72 35.91 -23.58 9.68
N MET A 73 36.00 -24.05 8.44
CA MET A 73 35.16 -23.55 7.34
C MET A 73 33.68 -23.90 7.55
N ALA A 74 33.37 -25.11 7.99
CA ALA A 74 31.99 -25.52 8.27
C ALA A 74 31.34 -24.69 9.38
N ASP A 75 32.09 -24.38 10.45
CA ASP A 75 31.62 -23.58 11.58
C ASP A 75 31.25 -22.16 11.17
N HIS A 76 32.05 -21.55 10.29
CA HIS A 76 31.80 -20.19 9.82
C HIS A 76 30.78 -20.14 8.67
N LEU A 77 30.68 -21.18 7.86
CA LEU A 77 29.66 -21.27 6.81
C LEU A 77 28.25 -21.26 7.42
N ARG A 78 28.06 -21.89 8.60
CA ARG A 78 26.79 -21.84 9.34
C ARG A 78 26.38 -20.42 9.75
N GLN A 79 27.32 -19.49 9.85
CA GLN A 79 27.08 -18.08 10.21
C GLN A 79 26.96 -17.16 8.97
N ALA A 80 27.19 -17.70 7.76
CA ALA A 80 27.11 -16.95 6.51
C ALA A 80 25.67 -16.68 6.05
N GLY A 81 24.68 -17.23 6.76
CA GLY A 81 23.28 -17.19 6.36
C GLY A 81 23.02 -18.06 5.14
N ARG A 82 21.90 -17.80 4.49
CA ARG A 82 21.52 -18.46 3.24
C ARG A 82 22.37 -17.98 2.08
N LEU A 83 22.82 -18.95 1.31
CA LEU A 83 23.49 -18.78 0.03
C LEU A 83 22.48 -18.97 -1.10
N PHE A 84 22.49 -18.07 -2.07
CA PHE A 84 21.67 -18.16 -3.26
C PHE A 84 22.45 -18.80 -4.40
N ASN A 85 21.79 -19.66 -5.16
CA ASN A 85 22.32 -20.09 -6.44
C ASN A 85 22.12 -19.01 -7.52
N ASP A 86 22.76 -19.18 -8.68
CA ASP A 86 22.74 -18.19 -9.77
C ASP A 86 21.32 -17.80 -10.22
N ARG A 87 20.38 -18.75 -10.25
CA ARG A 87 18.99 -18.47 -10.65
C ARG A 87 18.26 -17.66 -9.59
N GLU A 88 18.46 -17.97 -8.32
CA GLU A 88 17.89 -17.21 -7.20
C GLU A 88 18.47 -15.79 -7.16
N LEU A 89 19.77 -15.64 -7.41
CA LEU A 89 20.44 -14.34 -7.46
C LEU A 89 19.91 -13.48 -8.61
N GLN A 90 19.78 -14.05 -9.81
CA GLN A 90 19.18 -13.38 -10.97
C GLN A 90 17.73 -12.96 -10.69
N LEU A 91 16.94 -13.82 -10.03
CA LEU A 91 15.57 -13.48 -9.64
C LEU A 91 15.56 -12.31 -8.65
N LEU A 92 16.43 -12.32 -7.65
CA LEU A 92 16.52 -11.28 -6.64
C LEU A 92 16.91 -9.94 -7.26
N GLU A 93 17.95 -9.93 -8.10
CA GLU A 93 18.41 -8.73 -8.81
C GLU A 93 17.34 -8.16 -9.75
N ALA A 94 16.73 -9.00 -10.60
CA ALA A 94 15.67 -8.58 -11.50
C ALA A 94 14.45 -8.03 -10.74
N THR A 95 14.13 -8.62 -9.60
CA THR A 95 13.00 -8.20 -8.76
C THR A 95 13.26 -6.83 -8.13
N LEU A 96 14.45 -6.62 -7.54
CA LEU A 96 14.84 -5.34 -6.97
C LEU A 96 14.90 -4.23 -8.03
N SER A 97 15.50 -4.53 -9.19
CA SER A 97 15.55 -3.59 -10.31
C SER A 97 14.15 -3.17 -10.75
N ALA A 98 13.22 -4.13 -10.92
CA ALA A 98 11.84 -3.83 -11.29
C ALA A 98 11.09 -3.08 -10.20
N ALA A 99 11.31 -3.40 -8.92
CA ALA A 99 10.70 -2.69 -7.81
C ALA A 99 11.13 -1.22 -7.77
N ARG A 100 12.44 -0.94 -7.93
CA ARG A 100 12.98 0.42 -8.01
C ARG A 100 12.40 1.21 -9.19
N GLU A 101 12.34 0.60 -10.38
CA GLU A 101 11.73 1.24 -11.56
C GLU A 101 10.25 1.63 -11.30
N HIS A 102 9.50 0.77 -10.61
CA HIS A 102 8.12 1.08 -10.24
C HIS A 102 8.04 2.19 -9.19
N LEU A 103 8.96 2.26 -8.23
CA LEU A 103 9.02 3.35 -7.25
C LEU A 103 9.35 4.70 -7.92
N GLU A 104 10.27 4.73 -8.87
CA GLU A 104 10.58 5.93 -9.66
C GLU A 104 9.37 6.45 -10.43
N LYS A 105 8.55 5.53 -10.96
CA LYS A 105 7.28 5.84 -11.64
C LYS A 105 6.12 6.13 -10.67
N LYS A 106 6.39 6.18 -9.36
CA LYS A 106 5.38 6.33 -8.29
C LYS A 106 4.29 5.25 -8.30
N ASP A 107 4.56 4.07 -8.89
CA ASP A 107 3.64 2.91 -8.89
C ASP A 107 4.00 1.93 -7.76
N LYS A 108 3.76 2.37 -6.52
CA LYS A 108 4.07 1.59 -5.30
C LYS A 108 3.41 0.21 -5.29
N SER A 109 2.17 0.10 -5.79
CA SER A 109 1.45 -1.18 -5.85
C SER A 109 2.21 -2.24 -6.66
N GLN A 110 2.82 -1.86 -7.78
CA GLN A 110 3.62 -2.80 -8.56
C GLN A 110 4.95 -3.12 -7.89
N ALA A 111 5.61 -2.13 -7.27
CA ALA A 111 6.83 -2.37 -6.50
C ALA A 111 6.61 -3.38 -5.37
N VAL A 112 5.53 -3.22 -4.60
CA VAL A 112 5.14 -4.15 -3.53
C VAL A 112 4.89 -5.56 -4.09
N ARG A 113 4.17 -5.69 -5.21
CA ARG A 113 3.94 -7.00 -5.85
C ARG A 113 5.23 -7.68 -6.31
N LYS A 114 6.19 -6.91 -6.82
CA LYS A 114 7.52 -7.43 -7.20
C LYS A 114 8.23 -7.98 -5.97
N ILE A 115 8.35 -7.19 -4.91
CA ILE A 115 9.00 -7.64 -3.67
C ILE A 115 8.27 -8.82 -3.02
N ALA A 116 6.94 -8.81 -2.97
CA ALA A 116 6.16 -9.93 -2.43
C ALA A 116 6.38 -11.25 -3.20
N SER A 117 6.80 -11.19 -4.47
CA SER A 117 7.12 -12.39 -5.25
C SER A 117 8.38 -13.11 -4.78
N LEU A 118 9.21 -12.46 -3.94
CA LEU A 118 10.35 -13.08 -3.27
C LEU A 118 9.94 -14.08 -2.17
N SER A 119 8.64 -14.20 -1.88
CA SER A 119 8.08 -15.31 -1.10
C SER A 119 8.47 -16.70 -1.64
N LYS A 120 8.81 -16.78 -2.94
CA LYS A 120 9.34 -18.01 -3.57
C LYS A 120 10.74 -18.37 -3.08
N LEU A 121 11.51 -17.37 -2.64
CA LEU A 121 12.83 -17.58 -2.09
C LEU A 121 12.69 -17.89 -0.60
N GLY A 122 11.99 -17.08 0.19
CA GLY A 122 11.82 -17.32 1.62
C GLY A 122 10.73 -16.43 2.22
N THR A 123 10.79 -16.19 3.52
CA THR A 123 9.90 -15.21 4.15
C THR A 123 10.25 -13.80 3.65
N VAL A 124 9.26 -13.07 3.14
CA VAL A 124 9.44 -11.70 2.66
C VAL A 124 9.78 -10.81 3.87
N GLY A 125 10.92 -10.11 3.84
CA GLY A 125 11.45 -9.36 4.98
C GLY A 125 12.47 -10.13 5.82
N GLU A 126 12.61 -11.44 5.59
CA GLU A 126 13.55 -12.32 6.29
C GLU A 126 14.10 -13.40 5.35
N LEU A 127 14.83 -13.01 4.31
CA LEU A 127 15.44 -13.94 3.35
C LEU A 127 16.62 -14.74 3.95
N GLN A 128 17.01 -14.42 5.19
CA GLN A 128 18.06 -15.07 5.98
C GLN A 128 19.45 -15.03 5.33
N SER A 129 19.70 -14.07 4.45
CA SER A 129 20.98 -13.91 3.75
C SER A 129 21.60 -12.56 4.05
N TYR A 130 22.93 -12.53 4.17
CA TYR A 130 23.69 -11.31 4.41
C TYR A 130 24.26 -10.71 3.12
N SER A 131 23.82 -11.20 1.95
CA SER A 131 24.16 -10.55 0.69
C SER A 131 23.50 -9.17 0.62
N ARG A 132 24.19 -8.20 0.01
CA ARG A 132 23.66 -6.83 -0.14
C ARG A 132 22.25 -6.81 -0.75
N LEU A 133 22.03 -7.63 -1.77
CA LEU A 133 20.74 -7.72 -2.46
C LEU A 133 19.63 -8.25 -1.52
N ALA A 134 19.93 -9.25 -0.69
CA ALA A 134 18.92 -9.78 0.22
C ALA A 134 18.59 -8.81 1.34
N LEU A 135 19.60 -8.16 1.90
CA LEU A 135 19.40 -7.13 2.93
C LEU A 135 18.53 -5.97 2.39
N GLU A 136 18.80 -5.52 1.17
CA GLU A 136 17.98 -4.48 0.55
C GLU A 136 16.55 -4.94 0.27
N ALA A 137 16.37 -6.18 -0.19
CA ALA A 137 15.03 -6.74 -0.41
C ALA A 137 14.25 -6.88 0.89
N ASP A 138 14.91 -7.31 1.97
CA ASP A 138 14.33 -7.45 3.30
C ASP A 138 13.97 -6.09 3.90
N GLU A 139 14.85 -5.09 3.73
CA GLU A 139 14.59 -3.71 4.15
C GLU A 139 13.36 -3.14 3.43
N LEU A 140 13.30 -3.27 2.10
CA LEU A 140 12.18 -2.74 1.32
C LEU A 140 10.87 -3.48 1.63
N ALA A 141 10.94 -4.80 1.84
CA ALA A 141 9.81 -5.60 2.29
C ALA A 141 9.28 -5.17 3.66
N SER A 142 10.19 -4.89 4.60
CA SER A 142 9.87 -4.42 5.95
C SER A 142 9.20 -3.05 5.89
N GLN A 143 9.78 -2.11 5.13
CA GLN A 143 9.20 -0.78 4.90
C GLN A 143 7.77 -0.87 4.36
N PHE A 144 7.53 -1.66 3.31
CA PHE A 144 6.17 -1.84 2.77
C PHE A 144 5.20 -2.51 3.75
N THR A 145 5.71 -3.41 4.60
CA THR A 145 4.89 -4.07 5.62
C THR A 145 4.48 -3.06 6.69
N ASP A 146 5.43 -2.29 7.20
CA ASP A 146 5.20 -1.29 8.25
C ASP A 146 4.27 -0.18 7.77
N GLU A 147 4.53 0.38 6.59
CA GLU A 147 3.65 1.39 5.97
C GLU A 147 2.23 0.85 5.76
N GLY A 148 2.11 -0.39 5.25
CA GLY A 148 0.81 -1.02 5.02
C GLY A 148 0.04 -1.26 6.31
N LEU A 149 0.72 -1.74 7.37
CA LEU A 149 0.11 -1.96 8.68
C LEU A 149 -0.29 -0.66 9.35
N GLN A 150 0.55 0.36 9.30
CA GLN A 150 0.27 1.69 9.83
C GLN A 150 -0.96 2.31 9.14
N GLN A 151 -1.03 2.28 7.81
CA GLN A 151 -2.18 2.80 7.05
C GLN A 151 -3.47 2.06 7.41
N ILE A 152 -3.41 0.75 7.66
CA ILE A 152 -4.57 -0.03 8.09
C ILE A 152 -5.01 0.35 9.50
N GLU A 153 -4.07 0.52 10.41
CA GLU A 153 -4.35 0.90 11.80
C GLU A 153 -5.02 2.27 11.86
N GLU A 154 -4.43 3.28 11.22
CA GLU A 154 -4.97 4.65 11.15
C GLU A 154 -6.39 4.66 10.55
N ALA A 155 -6.58 3.96 9.43
CA ALA A 155 -7.87 3.88 8.78
C ALA A 155 -8.90 3.08 9.60
N ALA A 156 -8.47 2.03 10.31
CA ALA A 156 -9.37 1.26 11.17
C ALA A 156 -9.91 2.11 12.33
N THR A 157 -9.08 2.97 12.93
CA THR A 157 -9.52 3.91 13.98
C THR A 157 -10.54 4.92 13.46
N GLN A 158 -10.34 5.44 12.24
CA GLN A 158 -11.25 6.43 11.64
C GLN A 158 -12.56 5.81 11.12
N LEU A 159 -12.60 4.49 10.90
CA LEU A 159 -13.78 3.81 10.39
C LEU A 159 -14.99 3.84 11.35
N ASP A 160 -14.76 4.14 12.63
CA ASP A 160 -15.81 4.24 13.65
C ASP A 160 -16.53 5.60 13.66
N ALA A 161 -15.94 6.63 13.05
CA ALA A 161 -16.44 7.99 13.07
C ALA A 161 -17.23 8.31 11.77
N PRO A 162 -18.56 8.59 11.83
CA PRO A 162 -19.40 8.74 10.65
C PRO A 162 -18.90 9.75 9.61
N GLU A 163 -18.26 10.82 10.06
CA GLU A 163 -17.71 11.90 9.22
C GLU A 163 -16.44 11.51 8.46
N THR A 164 -15.65 10.57 8.98
CA THR A 164 -14.42 10.08 8.34
C THR A 164 -14.55 8.64 7.82
N GLN A 165 -15.68 7.98 8.07
CA GLN A 165 -15.90 6.57 7.76
C GLN A 165 -15.68 6.22 6.28
N PHE A 166 -16.08 7.09 5.36
CA PHE A 166 -15.88 6.84 3.93
C PHE A 166 -14.40 7.02 3.52
N ASP A 167 -13.72 8.03 4.05
CA ASP A 167 -12.31 8.29 3.76
C ASP A 167 -11.44 7.16 4.34
N ALA A 168 -11.77 6.69 5.55
CA ALA A 168 -11.19 5.50 6.16
C ALA A 168 -11.41 4.25 5.29
N ALA A 169 -12.62 4.05 4.76
CA ALA A 169 -12.92 2.95 3.86
C ALA A 169 -12.11 3.03 2.55
N LEU A 170 -11.91 4.23 2.01
CA LEU A 170 -11.04 4.46 0.85
C LEU A 170 -9.58 4.14 1.15
N ALA A 171 -9.06 4.57 2.30
CA ALA A 171 -7.70 4.27 2.73
C ALA A 171 -7.47 2.75 2.89
N LEU A 172 -8.45 2.01 3.42
CA LEU A 172 -8.39 0.54 3.51
C LEU A 172 -8.44 -0.13 2.13
N ALA A 173 -9.28 0.37 1.22
CA ALA A 173 -9.36 -0.15 -0.14
C ALA A 173 -8.08 0.12 -0.95
N ASP A 174 -7.45 1.27 -0.74
CA ASP A 174 -6.14 1.61 -1.30
C ASP A 174 -5.03 0.72 -0.71
N ALA A 175 -4.96 0.58 0.62
CA ALA A 175 -4.02 -0.31 1.28
C ALA A 175 -4.15 -1.76 0.77
N LYS A 176 -5.38 -2.22 0.50
CA LYS A 176 -5.65 -3.51 -0.12
C LYS A 176 -5.13 -3.61 -1.55
N LEU A 177 -5.23 -2.56 -2.35
CA LEU A 177 -4.71 -2.55 -3.72
C LEU A 177 -3.18 -2.55 -3.76
N VAL A 178 -2.55 -1.82 -2.83
CA VAL A 178 -1.11 -1.60 -2.77
C VAL A 178 -0.40 -2.76 -2.07
N TYR A 179 -0.82 -3.11 -0.85
CA TYR A 179 -0.03 -3.94 0.06
C TYR A 179 -0.54 -5.37 0.27
N ALA A 180 -1.74 -5.74 -0.21
CA ALA A 180 -2.29 -7.09 0.03
C ALA A 180 -1.50 -8.25 -0.60
N ALA A 181 -0.47 -7.97 -1.40
CA ALA A 181 0.48 -9.00 -1.84
C ALA A 181 1.38 -9.49 -0.69
N ILE A 182 1.54 -8.70 0.38
CA ILE A 182 2.31 -9.06 1.58
C ILE A 182 1.39 -9.82 2.54
N PRO A 183 1.73 -11.07 2.94
CA PRO A 183 0.85 -11.91 3.76
C PRO A 183 0.45 -11.30 5.10
N ALA A 184 1.37 -10.64 5.80
CA ALA A 184 1.09 -9.99 7.09
C ALA A 184 0.04 -8.88 6.95
N VAL A 185 0.17 -8.06 5.91
CA VAL A 185 -0.74 -6.96 5.61
C VAL A 185 -2.12 -7.48 5.18
N ASP A 186 -2.17 -8.47 4.28
CA ASP A 186 -3.42 -9.11 3.86
C ASP A 186 -4.19 -9.75 5.03
N LYS A 187 -3.47 -10.39 5.96
CA LYS A 187 -4.07 -10.93 7.19
C LYS A 187 -4.72 -9.82 8.03
N SER A 188 -4.03 -8.69 8.19
CA SER A 188 -4.56 -7.52 8.93
C SER A 188 -5.79 -6.93 8.24
N LEU A 189 -5.72 -6.67 6.92
CA LEU A 189 -6.85 -6.22 6.11
C LEU A 189 -8.06 -7.14 6.28
N LYS A 190 -7.87 -8.46 6.13
CA LYS A 190 -8.95 -9.44 6.30
C LYS A 190 -9.54 -9.41 7.71
N ALA A 191 -8.77 -9.12 8.74
CA ALA A 191 -9.29 -8.96 10.10
C ALA A 191 -10.18 -7.71 10.22
N VAL A 192 -9.70 -6.56 9.74
CA VAL A 192 -10.45 -5.30 9.74
C VAL A 192 -11.74 -5.42 8.93
N TYR A 193 -11.67 -5.93 7.71
CA TYR A 193 -12.85 -6.13 6.85
C TYR A 193 -13.88 -7.08 7.47
N ARG A 194 -13.44 -8.17 8.12
CA ARG A 194 -14.36 -9.09 8.82
C ARG A 194 -15.02 -8.44 10.02
N SER A 195 -14.29 -7.59 10.75
CA SER A 195 -14.85 -6.83 11.87
C SER A 195 -15.88 -5.82 11.38
N ALA A 196 -15.50 -4.99 10.41
CA ALA A 196 -16.35 -3.96 9.82
C ALA A 196 -17.60 -4.53 9.13
N ALA A 197 -17.53 -5.75 8.58
CA ALA A 197 -18.68 -6.40 7.95
C ALA A 197 -19.85 -6.69 8.90
N ARG A 198 -19.64 -6.62 10.22
CA ARG A 198 -20.69 -6.78 11.25
C ARG A 198 -21.57 -5.54 11.37
N ASP A 199 -21.07 -4.38 10.94
CA ASP A 199 -21.79 -3.11 10.93
C ASP A 199 -22.26 -2.82 9.50
N PRO A 200 -23.58 -2.70 9.25
CA PRO A 200 -24.11 -2.41 7.92
C PRO A 200 -23.54 -1.12 7.30
N ALA A 201 -23.35 -0.07 8.09
CA ALA A 201 -22.86 1.21 7.58
C ALA A 201 -21.40 1.09 7.13
N LYS A 202 -20.54 0.46 7.95
CA LYS A 202 -19.13 0.25 7.60
C LYS A 202 -18.98 -0.69 6.41
N LYS A 203 -19.78 -1.75 6.37
CA LYS A 203 -19.84 -2.67 5.23
C LYS A 203 -20.19 -1.95 3.93
N GLU A 204 -21.17 -1.05 3.98
CA GLU A 204 -21.56 -0.26 2.80
C GLU A 204 -20.46 0.72 2.38
N ALA A 205 -19.86 1.45 3.32
CA ALA A 205 -18.74 2.35 3.05
C ALA A 205 -17.55 1.61 2.38
N LEU A 206 -17.19 0.43 2.90
CA LEU A 206 -16.15 -0.43 2.30
C LEU A 206 -16.53 -0.88 0.88
N ALA A 207 -17.79 -1.26 0.64
CA ALA A 207 -18.24 -1.68 -0.68
C ALA A 207 -18.18 -0.52 -1.69
N GLN A 208 -18.56 0.69 -1.27
CA GLN A 208 -18.46 1.90 -2.08
C GLN A 208 -17.01 2.23 -2.42
N ALA A 209 -16.12 2.25 -1.42
CA ALA A 209 -14.69 2.51 -1.60
C ALA A 209 -14.02 1.50 -2.54
N GLU A 210 -14.29 0.20 -2.37
CA GLU A 210 -13.76 -0.84 -3.25
C GLU A 210 -14.24 -0.71 -4.69
N ALA A 211 -15.49 -0.28 -4.90
CA ALA A 211 -16.02 -0.09 -6.24
C ALA A 211 -15.27 1.03 -6.99
N ILE A 212 -14.97 2.14 -6.30
CA ILE A 212 -14.16 3.24 -6.84
C ILE A 212 -12.74 2.75 -7.16
N GLN A 213 -12.05 2.12 -6.20
CA GLN A 213 -10.68 1.65 -6.42
C GLN A 213 -10.58 0.63 -7.55
N ARG A 214 -11.56 -0.27 -7.68
CA ARG A 214 -11.65 -1.22 -8.79
C ARG A 214 -11.83 -0.51 -10.14
N ALA A 215 -12.65 0.54 -10.18
CA ALA A 215 -12.85 1.32 -11.40
C ALA A 215 -11.55 2.05 -11.79
N LEU A 216 -10.88 2.70 -10.83
CA LEU A 216 -9.61 3.41 -11.08
C LEU A 216 -8.47 2.47 -11.52
N ALA A 217 -8.43 1.25 -10.98
CA ALA A 217 -7.45 0.25 -11.40
C ALA A 217 -7.57 -0.12 -12.90
N ARG A 218 -8.74 0.11 -13.54
CA ARG A 218 -8.91 -0.12 -14.99
C ARG A 218 -8.07 0.83 -15.84
N LYS A 219 -7.70 2.02 -15.34
CA LYS A 219 -6.87 2.99 -16.09
C LYS A 219 -5.53 2.41 -16.56
N LYS A 220 -5.01 1.42 -15.85
CA LYS A 220 -3.75 0.74 -16.20
C LYS A 220 -3.87 -0.18 -17.42
N LEU A 221 -5.08 -0.44 -17.92
CA LEU A 221 -5.33 -1.30 -19.08
C LEU A 221 -5.34 -0.47 -20.39
N ARG A 222 -5.12 -1.13 -21.53
CA ARG A 222 -5.27 -0.49 -22.85
C ARG A 222 -6.73 -0.06 -23.05
N GLY A 223 -6.95 1.23 -23.35
CA GLY A 223 -8.30 1.81 -23.40
C GLY A 223 -8.95 1.94 -22.01
N GLY A 224 -8.15 1.86 -20.95
CA GLY A 224 -8.57 1.78 -19.56
C GLY A 224 -9.39 2.96 -19.08
N ASP A 225 -9.17 4.16 -19.62
CA ASP A 225 -9.92 5.36 -19.25
C ASP A 225 -11.41 5.24 -19.54
N LYS A 226 -11.78 4.72 -20.72
CA LYS A 226 -13.21 4.48 -21.07
C LYS A 226 -13.85 3.45 -20.15
N LEU A 227 -13.09 2.42 -19.75
CA LEU A 227 -13.57 1.39 -18.83
C LEU A 227 -13.71 1.93 -17.41
N ALA A 228 -12.74 2.73 -16.95
CA ALA A 228 -12.77 3.38 -15.65
C ALA A 228 -13.97 4.33 -15.56
N VAL A 229 -14.18 5.20 -16.55
CA VAL A 229 -15.33 6.11 -16.61
C VAL A 229 -16.65 5.35 -16.58
N LYS A 230 -16.78 4.27 -17.37
CA LYS A 230 -17.97 3.41 -17.35
C LYS A 230 -18.24 2.80 -15.97
N ASP A 231 -17.22 2.26 -15.31
CA ASP A 231 -17.37 1.66 -13.99
C ASP A 231 -17.63 2.72 -12.91
N LEU A 232 -17.07 3.93 -13.02
CA LEU A 232 -17.37 5.06 -12.13
C LEU A 232 -18.82 5.56 -12.31
N HIS A 233 -19.35 5.62 -13.53
CA HIS A 233 -20.77 5.91 -13.75
C HIS A 233 -21.68 4.91 -13.01
N ARG A 234 -21.34 3.61 -13.06
CA ARG A 234 -22.07 2.58 -12.30
C ARG A 234 -21.99 2.79 -10.78
N VAL A 235 -20.89 3.33 -10.26
CA VAL A 235 -20.79 3.69 -8.83
C VAL A 235 -21.80 4.79 -8.49
N ILE A 236 -21.89 5.83 -9.31
CA ILE A 236 -22.83 6.93 -9.09
C ILE A 236 -24.28 6.44 -9.17
N GLU A 237 -24.62 5.63 -10.19
CA GLU A 237 -25.96 5.04 -10.35
C GLU A 237 -26.34 4.14 -9.17
N ARG A 238 -25.39 3.34 -8.67
CA ARG A 238 -25.63 2.38 -7.58
C ARG A 238 -25.71 3.04 -6.20
N TYR A 239 -24.97 4.13 -6.00
CA TYR A 239 -24.83 4.81 -4.71
C TYR A 239 -25.16 6.30 -4.83
N PRO A 240 -26.38 6.68 -5.28
CA PRO A 240 -26.72 8.08 -5.50
C PRO A 240 -26.69 8.88 -4.20
N GLN A 241 -26.29 10.15 -4.26
CA GLN A 241 -26.21 11.06 -3.11
C GLN A 241 -25.24 10.61 -1.99
N THR A 242 -24.28 9.76 -2.31
CA THR A 242 -23.23 9.32 -1.36
C THR A 242 -21.91 10.08 -1.58
N PRO A 243 -20.99 10.09 -0.60
CA PRO A 243 -19.61 10.53 -0.81
C PRO A 243 -18.93 9.82 -1.99
N ALA A 244 -19.25 8.53 -2.20
CA ALA A 244 -18.72 7.74 -3.30
C ALA A 244 -19.16 8.23 -4.68
N ALA A 245 -20.43 8.62 -4.84
CA ALA A 245 -20.91 9.22 -6.08
C ALA A 245 -20.21 10.54 -6.39
N ARG A 246 -19.98 11.39 -5.36
CA ARG A 246 -19.25 12.66 -5.53
C ARG A 246 -17.82 12.42 -5.99
N LEU A 247 -17.08 11.55 -5.29
CA LEU A 247 -15.71 11.20 -5.67
C LEU A 247 -15.64 10.54 -7.06
N ALA A 248 -16.61 9.70 -7.40
CA ALA A 248 -16.68 9.10 -8.73
C ALA A 248 -16.88 10.14 -9.84
N ALA A 249 -17.74 11.15 -9.62
CA ALA A 249 -17.94 12.25 -10.55
C ALA A 249 -16.67 13.10 -10.72
N GLU A 250 -15.98 13.41 -9.61
CA GLU A 250 -14.69 14.10 -9.64
C GLU A 250 -13.64 13.33 -10.44
N LYS A 251 -13.58 12.01 -10.26
CA LYS A 251 -12.63 11.16 -11.00
C LYS A 251 -12.97 11.02 -12.47
N ILE A 252 -14.25 11.00 -12.84
CA ILE A 252 -14.65 11.04 -14.26
C ILE A 252 -14.21 12.36 -14.87
N ALA A 253 -14.49 13.49 -14.22
CA ALA A 253 -14.07 14.82 -14.66
C ALA A 253 -12.55 14.92 -14.86
N GLU A 254 -11.76 14.37 -13.93
CA GLU A 254 -10.29 14.28 -14.05
C GLU A 254 -9.85 13.47 -15.28
N ILE A 255 -10.54 12.39 -15.60
CA ILE A 255 -10.19 11.50 -16.72
C ILE A 255 -10.65 12.09 -18.07
N THR A 256 -11.82 12.72 -18.13
CA THR A 256 -12.41 13.24 -19.38
C THR A 256 -12.05 14.69 -19.66
N GLY A 257 -11.54 15.43 -18.67
CA GLY A 257 -11.30 16.87 -18.75
C GLY A 257 -12.58 17.71 -18.69
N GLN A 258 -13.72 17.11 -18.35
CA GLN A 258 -15.00 17.82 -18.24
C GLN A 258 -15.18 18.45 -16.85
N PRO A 259 -15.95 19.55 -16.71
CA PRO A 259 -16.34 20.08 -15.41
C PRO A 259 -17.10 19.05 -14.57
N VAL A 260 -16.82 19.00 -13.26
CA VAL A 260 -17.51 18.08 -12.32
C VAL A 260 -19.03 18.29 -12.33
N ALA A 261 -19.48 19.54 -12.51
CA ALA A 261 -20.89 19.89 -12.61
C ALA A 261 -21.58 19.22 -13.81
N ASP A 262 -20.91 19.16 -14.96
CA ASP A 262 -21.46 18.56 -16.18
C ASP A 262 -21.56 17.03 -16.04
N VAL A 263 -20.57 16.41 -15.39
CA VAL A 263 -20.58 14.98 -15.08
C VAL A 263 -21.68 14.66 -14.06
N ALA A 264 -21.78 15.44 -12.98
CA ALA A 264 -22.82 15.25 -11.97
C ALA A 264 -24.23 15.42 -12.56
N ALA A 265 -24.41 16.39 -13.46
CA ALA A 265 -25.67 16.61 -14.18
C ALA A 265 -25.97 15.45 -15.15
N ALA A 266 -24.99 14.96 -15.90
CA ALA A 266 -25.17 13.87 -16.86
C ALA A 266 -25.53 12.52 -16.19
N VAL A 267 -25.08 12.28 -14.97
CA VAL A 267 -25.42 11.06 -14.20
C VAL A 267 -26.65 11.25 -13.32
N GLY A 268 -27.02 12.50 -13.05
CA GLY A 268 -28.22 12.90 -12.33
C GLY A 268 -29.50 12.95 -13.16
N GLN A 269 -29.48 12.69 -14.48
CA GLN A 269 -30.67 12.78 -15.34
C GLN A 269 -31.77 11.70 -15.12
N ASN A 270 -31.64 10.85 -14.08
CA ASN A 270 -32.76 10.05 -13.55
C ASN A 270 -33.13 10.38 -12.09
N ALA A 271 -32.50 11.40 -11.48
CA ALA A 271 -33.08 12.08 -10.33
C ALA A 271 -33.90 13.22 -10.91
N ALA A 272 -35.22 13.11 -10.78
CA ALA A 272 -36.20 14.12 -11.17
C ALA A 272 -35.62 15.52 -10.98
N THR A 273 -35.59 16.27 -12.07
CA THR A 273 -35.57 17.73 -12.07
C THR A 273 -36.75 18.19 -11.22
N ALA A 274 -36.55 18.28 -9.90
CA ALA A 274 -37.23 19.27 -9.12
C ALA A 274 -36.59 20.58 -9.58
N GLU A 275 -37.32 21.33 -10.38
CA GLU A 275 -36.96 22.69 -10.76
C GLU A 275 -36.35 23.39 -9.54
N GLU A 276 -35.15 23.96 -9.70
CA GLU A 276 -34.57 24.85 -8.69
C GLU A 276 -35.59 25.97 -8.48
N GLY A 277 -36.40 25.81 -7.44
CA GLY A 277 -37.54 26.69 -7.21
C GLY A 277 -37.04 28.10 -6.93
N GLU A 278 -37.66 29.06 -7.61
CA GLU A 278 -37.52 30.48 -7.30
C GLU A 278 -37.72 30.71 -5.78
N PHE A 279 -36.98 31.66 -5.20
CA PHE A 279 -37.15 32.00 -3.79
C PHE A 279 -38.61 32.36 -3.54
N ARG A 280 -39.25 31.64 -2.62
CA ARG A 280 -40.62 31.92 -2.21
C ARG A 280 -40.74 31.92 -0.71
N THR A 281 -41.82 32.52 -0.23
CA THR A 281 -42.19 32.45 1.17
C THR A 281 -42.94 31.15 1.44
N TRP A 282 -42.39 30.32 2.32
CA TRP A 282 -43.02 29.13 2.88
C TRP A 282 -43.65 29.50 4.21
N THR A 283 -44.87 29.05 4.44
CA THR A 283 -45.63 29.34 5.65
C THR A 283 -45.87 28.04 6.41
N ASP A 284 -45.77 28.07 7.74
CA ASP A 284 -46.10 26.93 8.57
C ASP A 284 -47.62 26.68 8.67
N ALA A 285 -48.01 25.56 9.26
CA ALA A 285 -49.41 25.16 9.38
C ALA A 285 -50.25 26.11 10.24
N THR A 286 -49.64 26.89 11.14
CA THR A 286 -50.34 27.87 11.98
C THR A 286 -50.45 29.25 11.32
N GLY A 287 -49.61 29.56 10.33
CA GLY A 287 -49.55 30.85 9.67
C GLY A 287 -48.69 31.89 10.40
N GLU A 288 -48.13 31.54 11.56
CA GLU A 288 -47.36 32.44 12.42
C GLU A 288 -45.90 32.57 11.95
N HIS A 289 -45.35 31.52 11.33
CA HIS A 289 -43.97 31.52 10.88
C HIS A 289 -43.86 31.46 9.36
N ARG A 290 -43.05 32.37 8.82
CA ARG A 290 -42.76 32.49 7.39
C ARG A 290 -41.26 32.47 7.17
N ILE A 291 -40.82 31.70 6.18
CA ILE A 291 -39.41 31.63 5.79
C ILE A 291 -39.30 31.83 4.28
N GLU A 292 -38.35 32.66 3.85
CA GLU A 292 -38.02 32.80 2.44
C GLU A 292 -36.92 31.78 2.10
N ALA A 293 -37.26 30.84 1.23
CA ALA A 293 -36.36 29.75 0.88
C ALA A 293 -36.68 29.19 -0.51
N LYS A 294 -35.66 28.60 -1.14
CA LYS A 294 -35.83 27.78 -2.34
C LYS A 294 -36.03 26.31 -1.97
N LEU A 295 -36.87 25.63 -2.74
CA LEU A 295 -37.08 24.19 -2.61
C LEU A 295 -35.85 23.45 -3.16
N ILE A 296 -35.21 22.62 -2.34
CA ILE A 296 -34.08 21.79 -2.77
C ILE A 296 -34.57 20.41 -3.18
N ALA A 297 -35.41 19.79 -2.35
CA ALA A 297 -35.89 18.43 -2.57
C ALA A 297 -37.12 18.11 -1.72
N THR A 298 -37.95 17.19 -2.21
CA THR A 298 -38.99 16.49 -1.43
C THR A 298 -38.66 15.00 -1.36
N LYS A 299 -38.72 14.41 -0.16
CA LYS A 299 -38.52 12.96 0.02
C LYS A 299 -39.30 12.46 1.23
N GLN A 300 -40.10 11.40 1.03
CA GLN A 300 -40.74 10.64 2.12
C GLN A 300 -41.52 11.50 3.14
N GLY A 301 -42.29 12.50 2.67
CA GLY A 301 -43.09 13.37 3.54
C GLY A 301 -42.30 14.51 4.21
N TRP A 302 -41.05 14.72 3.82
CA TRP A 302 -40.19 15.82 4.24
C TRP A 302 -39.83 16.72 3.06
N VAL A 303 -39.63 18.00 3.37
CA VAL A 303 -39.14 19.03 2.46
C VAL A 303 -37.78 19.52 2.94
N GLN A 304 -36.84 19.70 2.00
CA GLN A 304 -35.59 20.42 2.24
C GLN A 304 -35.63 21.77 1.56
N LEU A 305 -35.38 22.82 2.35
CA LEU A 305 -35.41 24.21 1.94
C LEU A 305 -34.05 24.86 2.17
N GLU A 306 -33.61 25.73 1.28
CA GLU A 306 -32.41 26.57 1.48
C GLU A 306 -32.84 28.03 1.62
N THR A 307 -32.55 28.63 2.77
CA THR A 307 -32.89 30.05 3.00
C THR A 307 -32.01 30.97 2.15
N SER A 308 -32.39 32.24 2.02
CA SER A 308 -31.58 33.28 1.36
C SER A 308 -30.18 33.45 1.97
N ALA A 309 -29.99 33.03 3.23
CA ALA A 309 -28.70 33.00 3.91
C ALA A 309 -27.86 31.71 3.65
N GLY A 310 -28.29 30.83 2.74
CA GLY A 310 -27.61 29.58 2.40
C GLY A 310 -27.77 28.45 3.44
N LYS A 311 -28.64 28.63 4.45
CA LYS A 311 -28.88 27.61 5.48
C LYS A 311 -29.90 26.60 4.98
N LYS A 312 -29.53 25.31 5.04
CA LYS A 312 -30.43 24.19 4.71
C LYS A 312 -31.29 23.82 5.93
N ILE A 313 -32.59 23.74 5.73
CA ILE A 313 -33.58 23.42 6.76
C ILE A 313 -34.45 22.26 6.23
N SER A 314 -34.68 21.26 7.07
CA SER A 314 -35.54 20.11 6.76
C SER A 314 -36.79 20.15 7.63
N LEU A 315 -37.97 20.12 7.02
CA LEU A 315 -39.26 20.22 7.70
C LEU A 315 -40.20 19.11 7.21
N PRO A 316 -41.04 18.51 8.07
CA PRO A 316 -42.12 17.64 7.62
C PRO A 316 -43.13 18.43 6.78
N ILE A 317 -43.59 17.90 5.65
CA ILE A 317 -44.58 18.56 4.77
C ILE A 317 -45.87 18.89 5.55
N LYS A 318 -46.27 18.02 6.49
CA LYS A 318 -47.44 18.23 7.37
C LYS A 318 -47.35 19.48 8.25
N LYS A 319 -46.17 20.07 8.43
CA LYS A 319 -45.96 21.30 9.19
C LYS A 319 -46.05 22.56 8.34
N LEU A 320 -46.18 22.44 7.02
CA LEU A 320 -46.39 23.57 6.12
C LEU A 320 -47.88 23.91 6.03
N SER A 321 -48.17 25.12 5.55
CA SER A 321 -49.54 25.55 5.21
C SER A 321 -50.15 24.64 4.15
N GLN A 322 -51.50 24.53 4.12
CA GLN A 322 -52.17 23.68 3.12
C GLN A 322 -51.81 24.10 1.68
N ALA A 323 -51.69 25.41 1.43
CA ALA A 323 -51.30 25.93 0.12
C ALA A 323 -49.87 25.51 -0.30
N ASP A 324 -48.94 25.43 0.65
CA ASP A 324 -47.58 24.95 0.40
C ASP A 324 -47.55 23.42 0.27
N GLN A 325 -48.39 22.69 1.00
CA GLN A 325 -48.54 21.24 0.85
C GLN A 325 -49.09 20.86 -0.54
N ASP A 326 -50.12 21.57 -1.01
CA ASP A 326 -50.75 21.33 -2.32
C ASP A 326 -49.77 21.58 -3.47
N LEU A 327 -48.84 22.53 -3.27
CA LEU A 327 -47.80 22.81 -4.26
C LEU A 327 -46.74 21.70 -4.32
N LEU A 328 -46.40 21.09 -3.19
CA LEU A 328 -45.47 19.97 -3.13
C LEU A 328 -46.08 18.62 -3.56
N ALA A 329 -47.41 18.58 -3.73
CA ALA A 329 -48.16 17.39 -4.15
C ALA A 329 -48.37 17.30 -5.67
N ARG A 330 -47.96 18.32 -6.43
CA ARG A 330 -47.92 18.31 -7.91
C ARG A 330 -46.64 17.65 -8.41
#